data_AF-A0A225WH52-F1
#
_entry.id   AF-A0A225WH52-F1
#
_cell.length_a   1.000
_cell.length_b   1.000
_cell.length_c   1.000
_cell.angle_alpha   90.00
_cell.angle_beta   90.00
_cell.angle_gamma   90.00
#
_symmetry.space_group_name_H-M   'P 1'
#
loop_
_entity.id
_entity.type
_entity.pdbx_description
1 polymer ?
#
loop_
_entity_poly.entity_id
_entity_poly.type
_entity_poly.pdbx_seq_one_letter_code
_entity_poly.pdbx_strand_id
1 'polypeptide(L)'
;MVAGGLVLTPAQRSLVDKGRAVKQQRAAAFEAQHELQARNRARSDVIKARCQGQHLGAPPIRRLILRHVGQELARHKSVPTDDGYDAERFGAVRRPPRKQPPNLWVPIFEQEAAEVQQAKDESERKRLAAAAEYRAQLAQQEADKYRKRQEEKAMADAYARAQAAQQAAWREQEKVKEQQRQNHVVLEAQRWRQDLRAQAEALRVAQEAKELHERRVLERFRLLDELEKRRKAERKAADMQEVVRVKHANAQQLERKRQAVLRNQQEDVALQKAYEKKLELQEAARRAELDAILVKQSQKVKLALLNVKSAEEKAREDEQRALAVQAALRVRETELLQQKERKKREAARAQVQALMVQKEEKKSRRLLLEQEEAVYAHKFKAAFQEWQQEQVEAKDKVQSRNREYQKLVRQQMREDAARRADEDKYGMTLVEAELNAKLLQKAGIASPPKDIRRGY
;
A
#
# COMPACT_ATOMS: atom_id res chain seq x y z
N MET A 1 48.28 26.58 -19.52
CA MET A 1 47.17 26.58 -18.54
C MET A 1 46.44 25.25 -18.65
N VAL A 2 46.74 24.29 -17.78
CA VAL A 2 46.10 22.97 -17.78
C VAL A 2 44.99 22.99 -16.74
N ALA A 3 43.74 23.03 -17.20
CA ALA A 3 42.57 22.94 -16.34
C ALA A 3 42.42 21.49 -15.85
N GLY A 4 42.97 21.21 -14.68
CA GLY A 4 42.77 19.95 -13.96
C GLY A 4 41.36 19.87 -13.39
N GLY A 5 40.40 19.44 -14.20
CA GLY A 5 39.05 19.09 -13.73
C GLY A 5 39.09 17.78 -12.96
N LEU A 6 38.83 17.83 -11.65
CA LEU A 6 38.60 16.65 -10.81
C LEU A 6 37.42 15.83 -11.36
N VAL A 7 37.73 14.75 -12.07
CA VAL A 7 36.73 13.78 -12.54
C VAL A 7 36.32 12.93 -11.33
N LEU A 8 35.15 13.24 -10.76
CA LEU A 8 34.56 12.44 -9.68
C LEU A 8 34.34 11.00 -10.17
N THR A 9 34.76 10.04 -9.35
CA THR A 9 34.55 8.62 -9.62
C THR A 9 33.06 8.29 -9.62
N PRO A 10 32.61 7.21 -10.30
CA PRO A 10 31.20 6.83 -10.35
C PRO A 10 30.54 6.70 -8.96
N ALA A 11 31.28 6.22 -7.95
CA ALA A 11 30.82 6.15 -6.57
C ALA A 11 30.60 7.54 -5.93
N GLN A 12 31.48 8.51 -6.22
CA GLN A 12 31.34 9.89 -5.74
C GLN A 12 30.16 10.60 -6.42
N ARG A 13 29.90 10.35 -7.71
CA ARG A 13 28.70 10.87 -8.40
C ARG A 13 27.42 10.33 -7.77
N SER A 14 27.36 9.02 -7.51
CA SER A 14 26.20 8.41 -6.82
C SER A 14 25.95 9.00 -5.44
N LEU A 15 26.99 9.32 -4.67
CA LEU A 15 26.87 9.99 -3.37
C LEU A 15 26.34 11.43 -3.50
N VAL A 16 26.81 12.18 -4.50
CA VAL A 16 26.32 13.55 -4.77
C VAL A 16 24.86 13.53 -5.21
N ASP A 17 24.46 12.57 -6.04
CA ASP A 17 23.09 12.43 -6.51
C ASP A 17 22.15 12.02 -5.37
N LYS A 18 22.58 11.09 -4.49
CA LYS A 18 21.86 10.76 -3.25
C LYS A 18 21.76 11.98 -2.32
N GLY A 19 22.82 12.77 -2.20
CA GLY A 19 22.82 14.01 -1.43
C GLY A 19 21.84 15.06 -1.98
N ARG A 20 21.74 15.20 -3.30
CA ARG A 20 20.74 16.06 -3.97
C ARG A 20 19.33 15.54 -3.74
N ALA A 21 19.10 14.25 -3.89
CA ALA A 21 17.80 13.64 -3.66
C ALA A 21 17.30 13.85 -2.22
N VAL A 22 18.18 13.69 -1.21
CA VAL A 22 17.84 13.96 0.19
C VAL A 22 17.52 15.45 0.42
N LYS A 23 18.27 16.38 -0.20
CA LYS A 23 17.97 17.81 -0.13
C LYS A 23 16.62 18.15 -0.76
N GLN A 24 16.29 17.55 -1.90
CA GLN A 24 14.99 17.73 -2.57
C GLN A 24 13.85 17.16 -1.73
N GLN A 25 14.03 15.98 -1.13
CA GLN A 25 13.04 15.40 -0.21
C GLN A 25 12.82 16.28 1.03
N ARG A 26 13.88 16.86 1.60
CA ARG A 26 13.75 17.80 2.74
C ARG A 26 13.02 19.08 2.35
N ALA A 27 13.29 19.63 1.16
CA ALA A 27 12.59 20.82 0.66
C ALA A 27 11.09 20.53 0.46
N ALA A 28 10.75 19.41 -0.19
CA ALA A 28 9.35 19.00 -0.40
C ALA A 28 8.61 18.74 0.92
N ALA A 29 9.27 18.13 1.91
CA ALA A 29 8.70 17.92 3.23
C ALA A 29 8.43 19.24 3.97
N PHE A 30 9.31 20.24 3.82
CA PHE A 30 9.15 21.56 4.41
C PHE A 30 7.98 22.33 3.78
N GLU A 31 7.84 22.27 2.46
CA GLU A 31 6.69 22.85 1.74
C GLU A 31 5.36 22.20 2.16
N ALA A 32 5.31 20.86 2.24
CA ALA A 32 4.13 20.14 2.70
C ALA A 32 3.74 20.50 4.15
N GLN A 33 4.73 20.69 5.03
CA GLN A 33 4.47 21.13 6.40
C GLN A 33 3.91 22.56 6.44
N HIS A 34 4.41 23.46 5.59
CA HIS A 34 3.91 24.82 5.49
C HIS A 34 2.47 24.87 4.96
N GLU A 35 2.13 24.06 3.95
CA GLU A 35 0.76 23.93 3.45
C GLU A 35 -0.20 23.40 4.51
N LEU A 36 0.20 22.39 5.28
CA LEU A 36 -0.59 21.86 6.38
C LEU A 36 -0.84 22.92 7.46
N GLN A 37 0.17 23.73 7.80
CA GLN A 37 0.00 24.82 8.75
C GLN A 37 -0.94 25.91 8.20
N ALA A 38 -0.85 26.26 6.93
CA ALA A 38 -1.75 27.22 6.28
C ALA A 38 -3.21 26.73 6.30
N ARG A 39 -3.44 25.45 5.97
CA ARG A 39 -4.78 24.81 6.03
C ARG A 39 -5.33 24.79 7.45
N ASN A 40 -4.50 24.49 8.44
CA ASN A 40 -4.92 24.47 9.84
C ASN A 40 -5.27 25.86 10.37
N ARG A 41 -4.55 26.92 9.94
CA ARG A 41 -4.90 28.31 10.25
C ARG A 41 -6.23 28.69 9.63
N ALA A 42 -6.42 28.45 8.33
CA ALA A 42 -7.68 28.71 7.64
C ALA A 42 -8.86 27.99 8.30
N ARG A 43 -8.69 26.73 8.70
CA ARG A 43 -9.72 25.97 9.42
C ARG A 43 -10.03 26.57 10.79
N SER A 44 -9.02 27.04 11.51
CA SER A 44 -9.18 27.68 12.82
C SER A 44 -9.94 29.00 12.71
N ASP A 45 -9.67 29.78 11.65
CA ASP A 45 -10.35 31.05 11.40
C ASP A 45 -11.82 30.85 11.02
N VAL A 46 -12.15 29.80 10.25
CA VAL A 46 -13.54 29.41 9.96
C VAL A 46 -14.28 28.99 11.24
N ILE A 47 -13.62 28.25 12.14
CA ILE A 47 -14.22 27.86 13.43
C ILE A 47 -14.48 29.09 14.30
N LYS A 48 -13.52 30.03 14.39
CA LYS A 48 -13.68 31.28 15.14
C LYS A 48 -14.83 32.14 14.60
N ALA A 49 -14.94 32.28 13.28
CA ALA A 49 -16.03 33.02 12.65
C ALA A 49 -17.41 32.39 12.95
N ARG A 50 -17.49 31.05 12.97
CA ARG A 50 -18.73 30.33 13.28
C ARG A 50 -19.15 30.45 14.75
N CYS A 51 -18.20 30.48 15.67
CA CYS A 51 -18.47 30.66 17.11
C CYS A 51 -18.88 32.10 17.46
N GLN A 52 -18.33 33.11 16.78
CA GLN A 52 -18.71 34.52 17.02
C GLN A 52 -20.14 34.84 16.53
N GLY A 53 -20.65 34.14 15.51
CA GLY A 53 -22.02 34.31 15.02
C GLY A 53 -23.11 33.78 15.98
N GLN A 54 -22.77 32.96 16.97
CA GLN A 54 -23.75 32.32 17.87
C GLN A 54 -23.99 33.07 19.20
N HIS A 55 -23.24 34.15 19.48
CA HIS A 55 -23.34 34.89 20.75
C HIS A 55 -24.12 36.21 20.70
N LEU A 56 -24.76 36.57 19.58
CA LEU A 56 -25.51 37.83 19.41
C LEU A 56 -27.04 37.71 19.54
N GLY A 57 -27.57 36.60 20.08
CA GLY A 57 -29.02 36.36 20.14
C GLY A 57 -29.50 35.79 21.47
N ALA A 58 -29.37 36.55 22.56
CA ALA A 58 -30.06 36.25 23.82
C ALA A 58 -30.98 37.43 24.20
N PRO A 59 -32.32 37.25 24.28
CA PRO A 59 -33.23 38.32 24.68
C PRO A 59 -33.23 38.52 26.21
N PRO A 60 -33.47 39.76 26.70
CA PRO A 60 -33.51 40.03 28.13
C PRO A 60 -34.83 39.54 28.74
N ILE A 61 -34.70 38.76 29.82
CA ILE A 61 -35.80 38.22 30.62
C ILE A 61 -36.54 39.37 31.33
N ARG A 62 -37.82 39.59 30.98
CA ARG A 62 -38.72 40.51 31.69
C ARG A 62 -39.46 39.79 32.82
N ARG A 63 -39.37 40.34 34.04
CA ARG A 63 -40.07 39.91 35.26
C ARG A 63 -41.58 40.19 35.16
N LEU A 64 -42.40 39.21 35.58
CA LEU A 64 -43.85 39.33 35.75
C LEU A 64 -44.20 39.94 37.12
N ILE A 65 -45.19 40.85 37.14
CA ILE A 65 -45.81 41.41 38.35
C ILE A 65 -47.12 40.67 38.60
N LEU A 66 -47.25 40.05 39.78
CA LEU A 66 -48.50 39.48 40.31
C LEU A 66 -49.34 40.59 40.95
N ARG A 67 -50.62 40.70 40.57
CA ARG A 67 -51.66 41.41 41.35
C ARG A 67 -52.70 40.39 41.81
N HIS A 68 -52.80 40.23 43.13
CA HIS A 68 -53.88 39.53 43.80
C HIS A 68 -55.10 40.45 43.91
N VAL A 69 -56.29 39.89 43.66
CA VAL A 69 -57.60 40.49 43.94
C VAL A 69 -58.14 39.80 45.18
N GLY A 70 -58.45 40.58 46.21
CA GLY A 70 -59.15 40.14 47.42
C GLY A 70 -60.29 41.09 47.75
N GLN A 71 -61.51 40.55 47.73
CA GLN A 71 -62.76 41.13 48.23
C GLN A 71 -62.67 41.41 49.73
N GLU A 72 -63.40 42.41 50.23
CA GLU A 72 -64.26 42.31 51.42
C GLU A 72 -65.41 43.35 51.36
N LEU A 73 -66.51 42.99 52.01
CA LEU A 73 -67.85 43.57 52.00
C LEU A 73 -68.01 44.72 53.02
N ALA A 74 -69.06 45.54 52.83
CA ALA A 74 -70.22 45.61 53.74
C ALA A 74 -70.81 47.03 53.96
N ARG A 75 -72.14 47.09 53.77
CA ARG A 75 -73.17 47.87 54.49
C ARG A 75 -73.29 49.39 54.21
N HIS A 76 -74.50 49.80 53.83
CA HIS A 76 -75.40 50.74 54.56
C HIS A 76 -76.72 50.89 53.77
N LYS A 77 -77.81 50.25 54.23
CA LYS A 77 -79.01 50.81 54.88
C LYS A 77 -79.92 51.68 53.96
N SER A 78 -81.07 51.11 53.60
CA SER A 78 -82.27 51.79 53.11
C SER A 78 -83.23 52.08 54.27
N VAL A 79 -83.81 53.28 54.28
CA VAL A 79 -84.80 53.78 55.26
C VAL A 79 -86.22 53.55 54.73
N PRO A 80 -87.15 53.07 55.57
CA PRO A 80 -88.59 53.30 55.38
C PRO A 80 -89.19 54.01 56.60
N THR A 81 -90.00 55.04 56.36
CA THR A 81 -90.94 55.55 57.36
C THR A 81 -92.27 55.80 56.66
N ASP A 82 -93.26 55.07 57.15
CA ASP A 82 -94.68 55.17 56.88
C ASP A 82 -95.32 55.97 58.02
N ASP A 83 -96.27 56.82 57.67
CA ASP A 83 -96.86 57.86 58.51
C ASP A 83 -98.03 57.30 59.34
N GLY A 84 -97.93 57.41 60.66
CA GLY A 84 -98.97 57.05 61.62
C GLY A 84 -99.74 58.26 62.16
N TYR A 85 -100.97 58.41 61.67
CA TYR A 85 -102.19 58.99 62.28
C TYR A 85 -102.12 59.84 63.58
N ASP A 86 -102.46 61.13 63.42
CA ASP A 86 -103.66 61.85 63.89
C ASP A 86 -104.04 62.09 65.39
N ALA A 87 -104.37 63.37 65.61
CA ALA A 87 -105.53 63.90 66.36
C ALA A 87 -105.57 63.95 67.91
N GLU A 88 -105.23 65.13 68.45
CA GLU A 88 -105.91 65.75 69.61
C GLU A 88 -106.24 67.22 69.30
N ARG A 89 -107.48 67.53 68.88
CA ARG A 89 -108.04 68.90 68.98
C ARG A 89 -109.55 68.94 68.72
N PHE A 90 -110.35 68.98 69.79
CA PHE A 90 -111.75 69.48 69.96
C PHE A 90 -112.75 69.32 68.78
N GLY A 91 -113.98 68.83 68.92
CA GLY A 91 -114.79 68.55 70.10
C GLY A 91 -116.16 67.97 69.71
N ALA A 92 -116.89 67.52 70.72
CA ALA A 92 -118.14 66.79 70.60
C ALA A 92 -119.35 67.68 70.24
N VAL A 93 -120.37 67.00 69.69
CA VAL A 93 -121.82 67.30 69.68
C VAL A 93 -122.36 67.36 68.25
N ARG A 94 -123.00 66.27 67.81
CA ARG A 94 -124.25 66.30 67.03
C ARG A 94 -124.87 64.91 66.89
N ARG A 95 -125.94 64.72 67.69
CA ARG A 95 -127.12 63.85 67.51
C ARG A 95 -126.91 62.32 67.48
N PRO A 96 -127.78 61.53 68.15
CA PRO A 96 -127.83 60.09 67.92
C PRO A 96 -128.24 59.81 66.46
N PRO A 97 -127.59 58.86 65.76
CA PRO A 97 -128.02 58.50 64.42
C PRO A 97 -129.37 57.80 64.51
N ARG A 98 -130.35 58.30 63.74
CA ARG A 98 -131.61 57.60 63.48
C ARG A 98 -131.25 56.22 62.93
N LYS A 99 -131.79 55.14 63.52
CA LYS A 99 -131.67 53.78 62.98
C LYS A 99 -132.26 53.79 61.56
N GLN A 100 -131.38 53.76 60.55
CA GLN A 100 -131.78 53.47 59.18
C GLN A 100 -132.01 51.95 59.07
N PRO A 101 -132.99 51.49 58.28
CA PRO A 101 -133.15 50.08 58.00
C PRO A 101 -131.87 49.52 57.34
N PRO A 102 -131.54 48.24 57.57
CA PRO A 102 -130.30 47.64 57.05
C PRO A 102 -130.24 47.80 55.53
N ASN A 103 -129.24 48.53 55.07
CA ASN A 103 -129.04 48.84 53.67
C ASN A 103 -128.46 47.58 53.01
N LEU A 104 -129.30 46.83 52.29
CA LEU A 104 -128.97 45.54 51.66
C LEU A 104 -127.80 45.61 50.65
N TRP A 105 -127.35 46.82 50.31
CA TRP A 105 -126.20 47.09 49.44
C TRP A 105 -124.84 47.04 50.16
N VAL A 106 -124.79 47.20 51.48
CA VAL A 106 -123.53 47.16 52.25
C VAL A 106 -122.91 45.74 52.25
N PRO A 107 -123.67 44.66 52.49
CA PRO A 107 -123.13 43.29 52.40
C PRO A 107 -122.63 42.93 50.99
N ILE A 108 -123.29 43.45 49.94
CA ILE A 108 -122.89 43.23 48.55
C ILE A 108 -121.57 43.95 48.25
N PHE A 109 -121.42 45.20 48.70
CA PHE A 109 -120.19 45.97 48.52
C PHE A 109 -119.02 45.42 49.34
N GLU A 110 -119.28 44.91 50.55
CA GLU A 110 -118.27 44.22 51.37
C GLU A 110 -117.84 42.90 50.72
N GLN A 111 -118.76 42.17 50.07
CA GLN A 111 -118.44 40.99 49.26
C GLN A 111 -117.61 41.37 48.03
N GLU A 112 -118.01 42.37 47.24
CA GLU A 112 -117.23 42.83 46.07
C GLU A 112 -115.85 43.37 46.47
N ALA A 113 -115.73 44.10 47.58
CA ALA A 113 -114.45 44.57 48.11
C ALA A 113 -113.56 43.40 48.55
N ALA A 114 -114.14 42.38 49.19
CA ALA A 114 -113.41 41.16 49.55
C ALA A 114 -112.97 40.36 48.32
N GLU A 115 -113.80 40.28 47.28
CA GLU A 115 -113.45 39.63 46.00
C GLU A 115 -112.34 40.37 45.26
N VAL A 116 -112.37 41.70 45.23
CA VAL A 116 -111.28 42.52 44.65
C VAL A 116 -109.99 42.35 45.45
N GLN A 117 -110.07 42.27 46.78
CA GLN A 117 -108.89 42.06 47.61
C GLN A 117 -108.32 40.65 47.42
N GLN A 118 -109.17 39.63 47.34
CA GLN A 118 -108.76 38.26 46.99
C GLN A 118 -108.12 38.21 45.60
N ALA A 119 -108.68 38.90 44.60
CA ALA A 119 -108.11 38.97 43.26
C ALA A 119 -106.73 39.67 43.25
N LYS A 120 -106.54 40.72 44.06
CA LYS A 120 -105.23 41.37 44.25
C LYS A 120 -104.23 40.41 44.89
N ASP A 121 -104.58 39.77 45.99
CA ASP A 121 -103.72 38.82 46.70
C ASP A 121 -103.36 37.61 45.81
N GLU A 122 -104.31 37.11 45.00
CA GLU A 122 -104.05 36.07 44.01
C GLU A 122 -103.11 36.55 42.89
N SER A 123 -103.25 37.80 42.43
CA SER A 123 -102.37 38.37 41.43
C SER A 123 -100.95 38.55 41.94
N GLU A 124 -100.79 38.96 43.21
CA GLU A 124 -99.50 39.07 43.87
C GLU A 124 -98.87 37.70 44.11
N ARG A 125 -99.65 36.71 44.55
CA ARG A 125 -99.20 35.32 44.66
C ARG A 125 -98.74 34.77 43.32
N LYS A 126 -99.48 35.01 42.24
CA LYS A 126 -99.09 34.60 40.87
C LYS A 126 -97.80 35.31 40.42
N ARG A 127 -97.63 36.61 40.72
CA ARG A 127 -96.40 37.36 40.42
C ARG A 127 -95.20 36.83 41.21
N LEU A 128 -95.36 36.55 42.50
CA LEU A 128 -94.30 35.98 43.35
C LEU A 128 -93.94 34.55 42.91
N ALA A 129 -94.92 33.74 42.53
CA ALA A 129 -94.69 32.41 41.96
C ALA A 129 -93.91 32.50 40.64
N ALA A 130 -94.31 33.37 39.71
CA ALA A 130 -93.59 33.60 38.46
C ALA A 130 -92.16 34.13 38.69
N ALA A 131 -91.96 35.01 39.67
CA ALA A 131 -90.63 35.50 40.05
C ALA A 131 -89.76 34.38 40.68
N ALA A 132 -90.35 33.48 41.46
CA ALA A 132 -89.66 32.31 42.02
C ALA A 132 -89.27 31.31 40.92
N GLU A 133 -90.15 31.04 39.96
CA GLU A 133 -89.87 30.22 38.77
C GLU A 133 -88.74 30.82 37.94
N TYR A 134 -88.76 32.14 37.70
CA TYR A 134 -87.69 32.82 36.96
C TYR A 134 -86.34 32.75 37.69
N ARG A 135 -86.32 32.90 39.02
CA ARG A 135 -85.11 32.72 39.84
C ARG A 135 -84.59 31.28 39.78
N ALA A 136 -85.48 30.29 39.80
CA ALA A 136 -85.11 28.89 39.67
C ALA A 136 -84.50 28.58 38.29
N GLN A 137 -85.07 29.14 37.22
CA GLN A 137 -84.53 29.02 35.87
C GLN A 137 -83.15 29.67 35.73
N LEU A 138 -82.94 30.86 36.32
CA LEU A 138 -81.62 31.51 36.35
C LEU A 138 -80.59 30.68 37.12
N ALA A 139 -80.97 30.14 38.28
CA ALA A 139 -80.08 29.28 39.07
C ALA A 139 -79.69 27.99 38.30
N GLN A 140 -80.62 27.39 37.55
CA GLN A 140 -80.33 26.27 36.65
C GLN A 140 -79.35 26.67 35.54
N GLN A 141 -79.57 27.81 34.87
CA GLN A 141 -78.66 28.31 33.83
C GLN A 141 -77.26 28.60 34.37
N GLU A 142 -77.13 29.14 35.58
CA GLU A 142 -75.83 29.35 36.21
C GLU A 142 -75.14 28.04 36.56
N ALA A 143 -75.87 27.08 37.14
CA ALA A 143 -75.34 25.74 37.43
C ALA A 143 -74.83 25.04 36.15
N ASP A 144 -75.57 25.12 35.04
CA ASP A 144 -75.16 24.56 33.75
C ASP A 144 -73.93 25.26 33.18
N LYS A 145 -73.83 26.59 33.31
CA LYS A 145 -72.61 27.33 32.92
C LYS A 145 -71.41 26.91 33.77
N TYR A 146 -71.59 26.70 35.07
CA TYR A 146 -70.52 26.22 35.94
C TYR A 146 -70.09 24.80 35.59
N ARG A 147 -71.03 23.89 35.28
CA ARG A 147 -70.73 22.53 34.82
C ARG A 147 -69.91 22.55 33.53
N LYS A 148 -70.34 23.30 32.51
CA LYS A 148 -69.61 23.45 31.25
C LYS A 148 -68.19 23.99 31.46
N ARG A 149 -68.02 25.00 32.31
CA ARG A 149 -66.68 25.52 32.66
C ARG A 149 -65.79 24.49 33.36
N GLN A 150 -66.35 23.61 34.18
CA GLN A 150 -65.58 22.53 34.80
C GLN A 150 -65.20 21.45 33.79
N GLU A 151 -66.10 21.09 32.88
CA GLU A 151 -65.82 20.16 31.78
C GLU A 151 -64.73 20.71 30.86
N GLU A 152 -64.80 21.99 30.48
CA GLU A 152 -63.76 22.66 29.69
C GLU A 152 -62.40 22.66 30.39
N LYS A 153 -62.36 22.92 31.70
CA LYS A 153 -61.13 22.84 32.50
C LYS A 153 -60.59 21.42 32.56
N ALA A 154 -61.44 20.43 32.80
CA ALA A 154 -61.04 19.03 32.83
C ALA A 154 -60.48 18.57 31.47
N MET A 155 -61.08 19.02 30.36
CA MET A 155 -60.58 18.75 29.01
C MET A 155 -59.24 19.44 28.74
N ALA A 156 -59.06 20.69 29.16
CA ALA A 156 -57.80 21.41 29.04
C ALA A 156 -56.68 20.74 29.86
N ASP A 157 -56.97 20.31 31.08
CA ASP A 157 -56.04 19.59 31.95
C ASP A 157 -55.68 18.21 31.37
N ALA A 158 -56.66 17.47 30.84
CA ALA A 158 -56.43 16.21 30.17
C ALA A 158 -55.53 16.38 28.94
N TYR A 159 -55.76 17.43 28.13
CA TYR A 159 -54.92 17.76 26.99
C TYR A 159 -53.49 18.14 27.40
N ALA A 160 -53.33 18.96 28.45
CA ALA A 160 -52.03 19.33 28.99
C ALA A 160 -51.24 18.11 29.50
N ARG A 161 -51.91 17.18 30.19
CA ARG A 161 -51.30 15.91 30.62
C ARG A 161 -50.91 15.03 29.43
N ALA A 162 -51.75 14.94 28.41
CA ALA A 162 -51.46 14.18 27.20
C ALA A 162 -50.24 14.76 26.46
N GLN A 163 -50.15 16.09 26.33
CA GLN A 163 -48.97 16.75 25.76
C GLN A 163 -47.71 16.52 26.60
N ALA A 164 -47.80 16.63 27.93
CA ALA A 164 -46.67 16.35 28.82
C ALA A 164 -46.18 14.90 28.69
N ALA A 165 -47.09 13.94 28.58
CA ALA A 165 -46.77 12.54 28.35
C ALA A 165 -46.09 12.32 26.99
N GLN A 166 -46.57 12.96 25.92
CA GLN A 166 -45.94 12.90 24.59
C GLN A 166 -44.52 13.49 24.61
N GLN A 167 -44.32 14.63 25.28
CA GLN A 167 -43.00 15.23 25.42
C GLN A 167 -42.04 14.35 26.23
N ALA A 168 -42.53 13.71 27.30
CA ALA A 168 -41.75 12.78 28.10
C ALA A 168 -41.34 11.55 27.26
N ALA A 169 -42.28 10.94 26.54
CA ALA A 169 -42.01 9.81 25.65
C ALA A 169 -40.99 10.18 24.55
N TRP A 170 -41.11 11.36 23.96
CA TRP A 170 -40.13 11.84 22.97
C TRP A 170 -38.72 12.02 23.56
N ARG A 171 -38.61 12.58 24.77
CA ARG A 171 -37.31 12.71 25.46
C ARG A 171 -36.70 11.36 25.79
N GLU A 172 -37.50 10.37 26.18
CA GLU A 172 -37.03 9.01 26.42
C GLU A 172 -36.53 8.36 25.13
N GLN A 173 -37.25 8.53 24.01
CA GLN A 173 -36.79 8.05 22.71
C GLN A 173 -35.47 8.70 22.27
N GLU A 174 -35.29 10.01 22.49
CA GLU A 174 -34.01 10.68 22.20
C GLU A 174 -32.88 10.13 23.07
N LYS A 175 -33.11 9.91 24.37
CA LYS A 175 -32.12 9.26 25.25
C LYS A 175 -31.74 7.87 24.77
N VAL A 176 -32.71 7.06 24.32
CA VAL A 176 -32.45 5.73 23.78
C VAL A 176 -31.62 5.81 22.49
N LYS A 177 -31.93 6.74 21.59
CA LYS A 177 -31.14 6.97 20.36
C LYS A 177 -29.71 7.42 20.70
N GLU A 178 -29.53 8.31 21.67
CA GLU A 178 -28.21 8.73 22.14
C GLU A 178 -27.42 7.56 22.72
N GLN A 179 -28.03 6.73 23.55
CA GLN A 179 -27.39 5.52 24.09
C GLN A 179 -27.02 4.54 22.99
N GLN A 180 -27.88 4.32 22.00
CA GLN A 180 -27.57 3.47 20.84
C GLN A 180 -26.36 4.00 20.06
N ARG A 181 -26.29 5.32 19.83
CA ARG A 181 -25.12 5.95 19.19
C ARG A 181 -23.85 5.78 20.01
N GLN A 182 -23.92 5.99 21.32
CA GLN A 182 -22.78 5.79 22.22
C GLN A 182 -22.32 4.33 22.23
N ASN A 183 -23.25 3.38 22.33
CA ASN A 183 -22.95 1.95 22.27
C ASN A 183 -22.31 1.56 20.93
N HIS A 184 -22.79 2.11 19.82
CA HIS A 184 -22.21 1.87 18.51
C HIS A 184 -20.75 2.36 18.44
N VAL A 185 -20.48 3.58 18.91
CA VAL A 185 -19.11 4.13 18.97
C VAL A 185 -18.20 3.28 19.87
N VAL A 186 -18.70 2.79 21.01
CA VAL A 186 -17.95 1.90 21.90
C VAL A 186 -17.62 0.57 21.23
N LEU A 187 -18.58 -0.03 20.52
CA LEU A 187 -18.36 -1.27 19.77
C LEU A 187 -17.34 -1.10 18.64
N GLU A 188 -17.42 -0.01 17.90
CA GLU A 188 -16.42 0.32 16.88
C GLU A 188 -15.04 0.51 17.51
N ALA A 189 -14.93 1.29 18.59
CA ALA A 189 -13.67 1.48 19.29
C ALA A 189 -13.08 0.16 19.81
N GLN A 190 -13.92 -0.78 20.25
CA GLN A 190 -13.48 -2.13 20.64
C GLN A 190 -12.95 -2.93 19.45
N ARG A 191 -13.64 -2.89 18.30
CA ARG A 191 -13.17 -3.53 17.05
C ARG A 191 -11.81 -2.98 16.63
N TRP A 192 -11.67 -1.65 16.57
CA TRP A 192 -10.38 -1.01 16.25
C TRP A 192 -9.26 -1.41 17.22
N ARG A 193 -9.55 -1.53 18.52
CA ARG A 193 -8.57 -2.01 19.51
C ARG A 193 -8.18 -3.47 19.28
N GLN A 194 -9.13 -4.33 18.92
CA GLN A 194 -8.87 -5.73 18.60
C GLN A 194 -8.04 -5.85 17.33
N ASP A 195 -8.39 -5.10 16.28
CA ASP A 195 -7.65 -5.08 15.01
C ASP A 195 -6.22 -4.59 15.21
N LEU A 196 -6.00 -3.54 16.00
CA LEU A 196 -4.66 -3.06 16.34
C LEU A 196 -3.85 -4.10 17.12
N ARG A 197 -4.47 -4.83 18.04
CA ARG A 197 -3.81 -5.92 18.78
C ARG A 197 -3.44 -7.07 17.85
N ALA A 198 -4.36 -7.50 16.98
CA ALA A 198 -4.12 -8.53 16.00
C ALA A 198 -3.00 -8.14 15.02
N GLN A 199 -2.96 -6.88 14.58
CA GLN A 199 -1.86 -6.36 13.75
C GLN A 199 -0.52 -6.37 14.50
N ALA A 200 -0.50 -5.94 15.76
CA ALA A 200 0.72 -5.97 16.58
C ALA A 200 1.23 -7.41 16.80
N GLU A 201 0.34 -8.35 17.07
CA GLU A 201 0.68 -9.77 17.22
C GLU A 201 1.17 -10.37 15.89
N ALA A 202 0.51 -10.08 14.77
CA ALA A 202 0.95 -10.51 13.46
C ALA A 202 2.35 -9.98 13.11
N LEU A 203 2.64 -8.72 13.45
CA LEU A 203 3.99 -8.16 13.29
C LEU A 203 5.01 -8.87 14.17
N ARG A 204 4.67 -9.18 15.43
CA ARG A 204 5.56 -9.91 16.34
C ARG A 204 5.87 -11.31 15.82
N VAL A 205 4.86 -12.06 15.40
CA VAL A 205 5.01 -13.41 14.83
C VAL A 205 5.82 -13.36 13.53
N ALA A 206 5.60 -12.35 12.68
CA ALA A 206 6.38 -12.17 11.46
C ALA A 206 7.86 -11.86 11.76
N GLN A 207 8.15 -11.09 12.82
CA GLN A 207 9.52 -10.84 13.28
C GLN A 207 10.17 -12.13 13.81
N GLU A 208 9.49 -12.87 14.69
CA GLU A 208 9.97 -14.16 15.21
C GLU A 208 10.25 -15.15 14.08
N ALA A 209 9.38 -15.23 13.07
CA ALA A 209 9.59 -16.08 11.90
C ALA A 209 10.82 -15.67 11.07
N LYS A 210 11.06 -14.35 10.91
CA LYS A 210 12.27 -13.83 10.25
C LYS A 210 13.52 -14.19 11.04
N GLU A 211 13.53 -13.98 12.35
CA GLU A 211 14.67 -14.34 13.20
C GLU A 211 14.98 -15.83 13.15
N LEU A 212 13.95 -16.69 13.18
CA LEU A 212 14.13 -18.14 13.02
C LEU A 212 14.70 -18.50 11.65
N HIS A 213 14.25 -17.82 10.59
CA HIS A 213 14.81 -18.02 9.25
C HIS A 213 16.28 -17.59 9.18
N GLU A 214 16.61 -16.42 9.72
CA GLU A 214 17.98 -15.91 9.79
C GLU A 214 18.89 -16.87 10.58
N ARG A 215 18.43 -17.38 11.74
CA ARG A 215 19.18 -18.39 12.51
C ARG A 215 19.46 -19.65 11.70
N ARG A 216 18.46 -20.19 11.00
CA ARG A 216 18.63 -21.37 10.12
C ARG A 216 19.61 -21.10 8.98
N VAL A 217 19.57 -19.90 8.40
CA VAL A 217 20.50 -19.49 7.35
C VAL A 217 21.93 -19.40 7.89
N LEU A 218 22.12 -18.79 9.07
CA LEU A 218 23.42 -18.72 9.73
C LEU A 218 23.97 -20.11 10.10
N GLU A 219 23.12 -21.02 10.57
CA GLU A 219 23.51 -22.40 10.83
C GLU A 219 23.98 -23.11 9.55
N ARG A 220 23.28 -22.93 8.42
CA ARG A 220 23.71 -23.47 7.13
C ARG A 220 25.07 -22.90 6.70
N PHE A 221 25.29 -21.60 6.86
CA PHE A 221 26.59 -20.98 6.56
C PHE A 221 27.71 -21.53 7.45
N ARG A 222 27.47 -21.69 8.76
CA ARG A 222 28.43 -22.30 9.68
C ARG A 222 28.82 -23.72 9.24
N LEU A 223 27.83 -24.53 8.85
CA LEU A 223 28.09 -25.88 8.34
C LEU A 223 28.93 -25.87 7.04
N LEU A 224 28.64 -24.94 6.12
CA LEU A 224 29.44 -24.78 4.90
C LEU A 224 30.88 -24.36 5.21
N ASP A 225 31.07 -23.41 6.13
CA ASP A 225 32.40 -22.98 6.58
C ASP A 225 33.18 -24.12 7.21
N GLU A 226 32.54 -24.96 8.01
CA GLU A 226 33.15 -26.16 8.60
C GLU A 226 33.56 -27.18 7.52
N LEU A 227 32.70 -27.42 6.53
CA LEU A 227 33.01 -28.29 5.40
C LEU A 227 34.18 -27.75 4.57
N GLU A 228 34.25 -26.44 4.33
CA GLU A 228 35.39 -25.82 3.67
C GLU A 228 36.68 -25.96 4.47
N LYS A 229 36.62 -25.76 5.80
CA LYS A 229 37.77 -25.98 6.68
C LYS A 229 38.27 -27.42 6.61
N ARG A 230 37.36 -28.41 6.61
CA ARG A 230 37.70 -29.84 6.43
C ARG A 230 38.36 -30.10 5.08
N ARG A 231 37.78 -29.63 3.98
CA ARG A 231 38.37 -29.75 2.63
C ARG A 231 39.75 -29.10 2.53
N LYS A 232 39.95 -27.93 3.14
CA LYS A 232 41.26 -27.27 3.19
C LYS A 232 42.27 -28.09 4.00
N ALA A 233 41.85 -28.68 5.11
CA ALA A 233 42.71 -29.57 5.90
C ALA A 233 43.08 -30.86 5.15
N GLU A 234 42.12 -31.48 4.46
CA GLU A 234 42.35 -32.66 3.61
C GLU A 234 43.34 -32.36 2.47
N ARG A 235 43.17 -31.23 1.78
CA ARG A 235 44.13 -30.78 0.75
C ARG A 235 45.53 -30.59 1.32
N LYS A 236 45.65 -29.88 2.45
CA LYS A 236 46.96 -29.72 3.13
C LYS A 236 47.57 -31.06 3.52
N ALA A 237 46.78 -32.01 4.00
CA ALA A 237 47.25 -33.34 4.34
C ALA A 237 47.73 -34.11 3.11
N ALA A 238 47.00 -34.05 1.99
CA ALA A 238 47.40 -34.62 0.71
C ALA A 238 48.71 -33.99 0.19
N ASP A 239 48.80 -32.66 0.20
CA ASP A 239 50.00 -31.92 -0.21
C ASP A 239 51.22 -32.34 0.64
N MET A 240 51.05 -32.50 1.95
CA MET A 240 52.13 -32.99 2.83
C MET A 240 52.56 -34.41 2.46
N GLN A 241 51.62 -35.30 2.14
CA GLN A 241 51.95 -36.66 1.70
C GLN A 241 52.70 -36.66 0.36
N GLU A 242 52.31 -35.80 -0.58
CA GLU A 242 53.02 -35.62 -1.85
C GLU A 242 54.45 -35.11 -1.63
N VAL A 243 54.63 -34.11 -0.77
CA VAL A 243 55.97 -33.59 -0.42
C VAL A 243 56.85 -34.70 0.17
N VAL A 244 56.30 -35.56 1.04
CA VAL A 244 57.04 -36.71 1.58
C VAL A 244 57.42 -37.71 0.47
N ARG A 245 56.51 -38.01 -0.45
CA ARG A 245 56.78 -38.89 -1.61
C ARG A 245 57.88 -38.31 -2.50
N VAL A 246 57.81 -37.02 -2.82
CA VAL A 246 58.83 -36.33 -3.64
C VAL A 246 60.18 -36.31 -2.94
N LYS A 247 60.23 -36.06 -1.63
CA LYS A 247 61.48 -36.15 -0.84
C LYS A 247 62.09 -37.55 -0.93
N HIS A 248 61.28 -38.60 -0.78
CA HIS A 248 61.75 -39.97 -0.88
C HIS A 248 62.27 -40.29 -2.29
N ALA A 249 61.53 -39.91 -3.35
CA ALA A 249 61.95 -40.10 -4.74
C ALA A 249 63.25 -39.35 -5.06
N ASN A 250 63.40 -38.12 -4.58
CA ASN A 250 64.63 -37.34 -4.74
C ASN A 250 65.81 -37.99 -4.02
N ALA A 251 65.61 -38.52 -2.81
CA ALA A 251 66.65 -39.25 -2.08
C ALA A 251 67.12 -40.49 -2.86
N GLN A 252 66.18 -41.30 -3.36
CA GLN A 252 66.51 -42.45 -4.22
C GLN A 252 67.23 -42.04 -5.50
N GLN A 253 66.82 -40.93 -6.13
CA GLN A 253 67.49 -40.42 -7.33
C GLN A 253 68.92 -39.98 -7.03
N LEU A 254 69.16 -39.34 -5.89
CA LEU A 254 70.51 -38.96 -5.44
C LEU A 254 71.37 -40.19 -5.17
N GLU A 255 70.84 -41.23 -4.55
CA GLU A 255 71.55 -42.51 -4.34
C GLU A 255 71.92 -43.17 -5.68
N ARG A 256 70.99 -43.23 -6.64
CA ARG A 256 71.27 -43.74 -7.99
C ARG A 256 72.36 -42.93 -8.69
N LYS A 257 72.34 -41.60 -8.56
CA LYS A 257 73.41 -40.73 -9.10
C LYS A 257 74.75 -41.01 -8.44
N ARG A 258 74.80 -41.18 -7.11
CA ARG A 258 76.02 -41.55 -6.38
C ARG A 258 76.56 -42.90 -6.85
N GLN A 259 75.70 -43.91 -7.00
CA GLN A 259 76.09 -45.21 -7.52
C GLN A 259 76.61 -45.15 -8.96
N ALA A 260 75.97 -44.35 -9.82
CA ALA A 260 76.44 -44.14 -11.20
C ALA A 260 77.81 -43.46 -11.23
N VAL A 261 78.05 -42.44 -10.41
CA VAL A 261 79.35 -41.80 -10.28
C VAL A 261 80.42 -42.79 -9.80
N LEU A 262 80.10 -43.61 -8.79
CA LEU A 262 81.02 -44.65 -8.32
C LEU A 262 81.35 -45.69 -9.40
N ARG A 263 80.36 -46.11 -10.20
CA ARG A 263 80.60 -47.02 -11.34
C ARG A 263 81.49 -46.38 -12.40
N ASN A 264 81.23 -45.13 -12.79
CA ASN A 264 82.07 -44.41 -13.74
C ASN A 264 83.51 -44.29 -13.23
N GLN A 265 83.71 -43.97 -11.94
CA GLN A 265 85.04 -43.92 -11.34
C GLN A 265 85.74 -45.29 -11.39
N GLN A 266 85.01 -46.39 -11.14
CA GLN A 266 85.56 -47.74 -11.24
C GLN A 266 85.93 -48.11 -12.68
N GLU A 267 85.08 -47.74 -13.65
CA GLU A 267 85.35 -47.91 -15.08
C GLU A 267 86.57 -47.10 -15.52
N ASP A 268 86.69 -45.83 -15.09
CA ASP A 268 87.84 -44.98 -15.37
C ASP A 268 89.14 -45.56 -14.81
N VAL A 269 89.12 -46.05 -13.57
CA VAL A 269 90.29 -46.70 -12.95
C VAL A 269 90.63 -48.01 -13.68
N ALA A 270 89.63 -48.80 -14.08
CA ALA A 270 89.85 -50.03 -14.84
C ALA A 270 90.45 -49.73 -16.22
N LEU A 271 89.96 -48.67 -16.90
CA LEU A 271 90.51 -48.17 -18.15
C LEU A 271 91.95 -47.69 -17.97
N GLN A 272 92.23 -46.90 -16.93
CA GLN A 272 93.60 -46.45 -16.60
C GLN A 272 94.54 -47.65 -16.43
N LYS A 273 94.17 -48.65 -15.62
CA LYS A 273 94.96 -49.88 -15.46
C LYS A 273 95.13 -50.66 -16.77
N ALA A 274 94.12 -50.69 -17.63
CA ALA A 274 94.22 -51.32 -18.94
C ALA A 274 95.16 -50.55 -19.87
N TYR A 275 95.16 -49.22 -19.82
CA TYR A 275 96.11 -48.37 -20.54
C TYR A 275 97.53 -48.52 -20.00
N GLU A 276 97.73 -48.55 -18.68
CA GLU A 276 99.02 -48.81 -18.04
C GLU A 276 99.58 -50.16 -18.48
N LYS A 277 98.79 -51.24 -18.41
CA LYS A 277 99.21 -52.56 -18.91
C LYS A 277 99.53 -52.57 -20.39
N LYS A 278 98.72 -51.89 -21.22
CA LYS A 278 99.01 -51.76 -22.66
C LYS A 278 100.30 -51.00 -22.90
N LEU A 279 100.57 -49.94 -22.13
CA LEU A 279 101.79 -49.17 -22.19
C LEU A 279 102.99 -50.02 -21.75
N GLU A 280 102.88 -50.78 -20.65
CA GLU A 280 103.89 -51.73 -20.20
C GLU A 280 104.19 -52.79 -21.27
N LEU A 281 103.15 -53.35 -21.91
CA LEU A 281 103.32 -54.29 -23.02
C LEU A 281 103.98 -53.64 -24.24
N GLN A 282 103.61 -52.39 -24.56
CA GLN A 282 104.25 -51.63 -25.64
C GLN A 282 105.69 -51.26 -25.30
N GLU A 283 106.00 -50.92 -24.05
CA GLU A 283 107.36 -50.66 -23.59
C GLU A 283 108.19 -51.94 -23.56
N ALA A 284 107.62 -53.05 -23.11
CA ALA A 284 108.27 -54.36 -23.16
C ALA A 284 108.50 -54.81 -24.60
N ALA A 285 107.51 -54.63 -25.49
CA ALA A 285 107.65 -54.86 -26.92
C ALA A 285 108.69 -53.93 -27.54
N ARG A 286 108.70 -52.65 -27.20
CA ARG A 286 109.71 -51.68 -27.64
C ARG A 286 111.09 -52.04 -27.12
N ARG A 287 111.23 -52.50 -25.88
CA ARG A 287 112.50 -52.98 -25.32
C ARG A 287 112.95 -54.25 -26.04
N ALA A 288 112.06 -55.22 -26.24
CA ALA A 288 112.34 -56.42 -27.01
C ALA A 288 112.67 -56.12 -28.48
N GLU A 289 112.02 -55.14 -29.09
CA GLU A 289 112.33 -54.64 -30.43
C GLU A 289 113.68 -53.92 -30.44
N LEU A 290 113.99 -53.10 -29.44
CA LEU A 290 115.29 -52.44 -29.31
C LEU A 290 116.40 -53.46 -29.07
N ASP A 291 116.18 -54.48 -28.24
CA ASP A 291 117.11 -55.59 -28.02
C ASP A 291 117.23 -56.43 -29.30
N ALA A 292 116.13 -56.72 -29.98
CA ALA A 292 116.13 -57.40 -31.26
C ALA A 292 116.76 -56.53 -32.36
N ILE A 293 116.68 -55.20 -32.28
CA ILE A 293 117.34 -54.24 -33.16
C ILE A 293 118.81 -54.16 -32.78
N LEU A 294 119.22 -54.24 -31.52
CA LEU A 294 120.63 -54.32 -31.11
C LEU A 294 121.23 -55.65 -31.56
N VAL A 295 120.49 -56.76 -31.48
CA VAL A 295 120.86 -58.07 -32.06
C VAL A 295 120.85 -57.99 -33.59
N LYS A 296 119.83 -57.37 -34.20
CA LYS A 296 119.74 -57.20 -35.66
C LYS A 296 120.68 -56.14 -36.19
N GLN A 297 121.15 -55.18 -35.41
CA GLN A 297 122.14 -54.13 -35.74
C GLN A 297 123.52 -54.64 -35.41
N SER A 298 123.74 -55.54 -34.46
CA SER A 298 124.99 -56.30 -34.42
C SER A 298 125.05 -57.27 -35.61
N GLN A 299 123.91 -57.87 -36.00
CA GLN A 299 123.78 -58.68 -37.21
C GLN A 299 123.71 -57.84 -38.50
N LYS A 300 123.22 -56.60 -38.52
CA LYS A 300 123.20 -55.64 -39.65
C LYS A 300 124.43 -54.75 -39.66
N VAL A 301 125.17 -54.53 -38.60
CA VAL A 301 126.54 -54.04 -38.75
C VAL A 301 127.35 -55.17 -39.40
N LYS A 302 127.02 -56.44 -39.10
CA LYS A 302 127.48 -57.61 -39.88
C LYS A 302 126.89 -57.74 -41.30
N LEU A 303 125.61 -57.39 -41.54
CA LEU A 303 124.87 -57.63 -42.82
C LEU A 303 124.54 -56.36 -43.62
N ALA A 304 124.64 -55.17 -43.07
CA ALA A 304 124.54 -53.84 -43.70
C ALA A 304 125.93 -53.21 -43.91
N LEU A 305 127.00 -53.95 -43.60
CA LEU A 305 128.12 -54.07 -44.53
C LEU A 305 127.70 -54.67 -45.89
N LEU A 306 126.47 -55.19 -46.03
CA LEU A 306 126.02 -56.04 -47.14
C LEU A 306 124.55 -55.81 -47.60
N ASN A 307 124.00 -54.57 -47.55
CA ASN A 307 122.90 -54.04 -48.40
C ASN A 307 121.82 -53.20 -47.67
N VAL A 308 121.50 -52.00 -48.21
CA VAL A 308 120.36 -51.13 -47.85
C VAL A 308 119.56 -50.82 -49.13
N LYS A 309 118.23 -50.82 -49.05
CA LYS A 309 117.31 -50.38 -50.13
C LYS A 309 116.67 -49.02 -49.80
N SER A 310 116.30 -48.27 -50.85
CA SER A 310 116.06 -46.82 -50.86
C SER A 310 114.67 -46.37 -50.36
N ALA A 311 114.60 -45.10 -49.95
CA ALA A 311 113.47 -44.43 -49.31
C ALA A 311 112.29 -44.07 -50.25
N GLU A 312 112.38 -44.38 -51.54
CA GLU A 312 111.43 -43.91 -52.56
C GLU A 312 110.14 -44.74 -52.64
N GLU A 313 110.21 -46.02 -52.30
CA GLU A 313 109.04 -46.92 -52.31
C GLU A 313 108.05 -46.57 -51.20
N LYS A 314 108.58 -46.07 -50.07
CA LYS A 314 107.77 -45.65 -48.91
C LYS A 314 106.99 -44.36 -49.17
N ALA A 315 107.51 -43.48 -50.03
CA ALA A 315 106.83 -42.23 -50.37
C ALA A 315 105.56 -42.46 -51.21
N ARG A 316 105.53 -43.51 -52.06
CA ARG A 316 104.39 -43.78 -52.96
C ARG A 316 103.16 -44.35 -52.24
N GLU A 317 103.35 -45.05 -51.12
CA GLU A 317 102.24 -45.63 -50.36
C GLU A 317 101.44 -44.57 -49.58
N ASP A 318 102.11 -43.52 -49.12
CA ASP A 318 101.47 -42.44 -48.36
C ASP A 318 100.64 -41.51 -49.26
N GLU A 319 101.05 -41.31 -50.53
CA GLU A 319 100.27 -40.57 -51.52
C GLU A 319 98.91 -41.22 -51.83
N GLN A 320 98.87 -42.56 -51.91
CA GLN A 320 97.63 -43.29 -52.18
C GLN A 320 96.61 -43.17 -51.04
N ARG A 321 97.07 -43.11 -49.79
CA ARG A 321 96.20 -42.94 -48.62
C ARG A 321 95.59 -41.54 -48.56
N ALA A 322 96.34 -40.52 -48.95
CA ALA A 322 95.85 -39.14 -48.97
C ALA A 322 94.68 -38.94 -49.95
N LEU A 323 94.75 -39.57 -51.13
CA LEU A 323 93.70 -39.48 -52.15
C LEU A 323 92.38 -40.14 -51.70
N ALA A 324 92.45 -41.28 -51.00
CA ALA A 324 91.26 -41.96 -50.50
C ALA A 324 90.48 -41.13 -49.47
N VAL A 325 91.18 -40.40 -48.60
CA VAL A 325 90.55 -39.53 -47.58
C VAL A 325 89.87 -38.33 -48.22
N GLN A 326 90.47 -37.71 -49.24
CA GLN A 326 89.87 -36.59 -49.95
C GLN A 326 88.59 -36.98 -50.68
N ALA A 327 88.52 -38.19 -51.24
CA ALA A 327 87.32 -38.70 -51.89
C ALA A 327 86.15 -38.89 -50.88
N ALA A 328 86.42 -39.44 -49.69
CA ALA A 328 85.40 -39.66 -48.66
C ALA A 328 84.79 -38.35 -48.12
N LEU A 329 85.60 -37.30 -47.98
CA LEU A 329 85.11 -35.99 -47.51
C LEU A 329 84.13 -35.35 -48.50
N ARG A 330 84.41 -35.43 -49.81
CA ARG A 330 83.51 -34.89 -50.85
C ARG A 330 82.15 -35.57 -50.90
N VAL A 331 82.09 -36.88 -50.63
CA VAL A 331 80.81 -37.63 -50.55
C VAL A 331 79.98 -37.16 -49.35
N ARG A 332 80.60 -36.96 -48.19
CA ARG A 332 79.90 -36.49 -46.99
C ARG A 332 79.35 -35.07 -47.13
N GLU A 333 80.06 -34.20 -47.84
CA GLU A 333 79.60 -32.83 -48.12
C GLU A 333 78.34 -32.82 -49.00
N THR A 334 78.25 -33.66 -50.02
CA THR A 334 77.07 -33.71 -50.91
C THR A 334 75.84 -34.28 -50.20
N GLU A 335 76.00 -35.29 -49.34
CA GLU A 335 74.91 -35.84 -48.52
C GLU A 335 74.31 -34.80 -47.57
N LEU A 336 75.15 -33.99 -46.91
CA LEU A 336 74.69 -32.93 -46.02
C LEU A 336 73.90 -31.84 -46.77
N LEU A 337 74.30 -31.50 -47.99
CA LEU A 337 73.56 -30.56 -48.82
C LEU A 337 72.19 -31.12 -49.20
N GLN A 338 72.12 -32.38 -49.63
CA GLN A 338 70.85 -33.04 -49.95
C GLN A 338 69.90 -33.12 -48.74
N GLN A 339 70.41 -33.41 -47.54
CA GLN A 339 69.61 -33.39 -46.31
C GLN A 339 69.08 -32.00 -45.98
N LYS A 340 69.91 -30.95 -46.14
CA LYS A 340 69.47 -29.56 -45.94
C LYS A 340 68.35 -29.18 -46.92
N GLU A 341 68.45 -29.60 -48.18
CA GLU A 341 67.40 -29.35 -49.17
C GLU A 341 66.10 -30.10 -48.86
N ARG A 342 66.18 -31.38 -48.44
CA ARG A 342 65.00 -32.16 -48.02
C ARG A 342 64.29 -31.50 -46.84
N LYS A 343 65.03 -31.09 -45.80
CA LYS A 343 64.47 -30.37 -44.65
C LYS A 343 63.82 -29.05 -45.04
N LYS A 344 64.41 -28.29 -45.97
CA LYS A 344 63.80 -27.05 -46.49
C LYS A 344 62.47 -27.33 -47.21
N ARG A 345 62.40 -28.39 -48.03
CA ARG A 345 61.17 -28.78 -48.74
C ARG A 345 60.08 -29.27 -47.78
N GLU A 346 60.45 -30.04 -46.76
CA GLU A 346 59.52 -30.53 -45.73
C GLU A 346 58.97 -29.37 -44.88
N ALA A 347 59.83 -28.45 -44.46
CA ALA A 347 59.41 -27.24 -43.72
C ALA A 347 58.45 -26.37 -44.55
N ALA A 348 58.73 -26.18 -45.85
CA ALA A 348 57.84 -25.45 -46.75
C ALA A 348 56.47 -26.15 -46.90
N ARG A 349 56.44 -27.48 -47.02
CA ARG A 349 55.18 -28.25 -47.08
C ARG A 349 54.37 -28.11 -45.79
N ALA A 350 55.02 -28.20 -44.64
CA ALA A 350 54.36 -28.04 -43.34
C ALA A 350 53.77 -26.62 -43.17
N GLN A 351 54.49 -25.58 -43.61
CA GLN A 351 53.99 -24.20 -43.58
C GLN A 351 52.75 -24.04 -44.48
N VAL A 352 52.75 -24.61 -45.68
CA VAL A 352 51.59 -24.55 -46.59
C VAL A 352 50.39 -25.27 -45.99
N GLN A 353 50.57 -26.46 -45.40
CA GLN A 353 49.49 -27.19 -44.73
C GLN A 353 48.91 -26.41 -43.53
N ALA A 354 49.77 -25.83 -42.70
CA ALA A 354 49.32 -25.00 -41.58
C ALA A 354 48.49 -23.79 -42.05
N LEU A 355 48.90 -23.14 -43.15
CA LEU A 355 48.15 -22.03 -43.74
C LEU A 355 46.79 -22.48 -44.32
N MET A 356 46.69 -23.68 -44.87
CA MET A 356 45.41 -24.21 -45.35
C MET A 356 44.45 -24.48 -44.19
N VAL A 357 44.91 -25.15 -43.13
CA VAL A 357 44.10 -25.39 -41.92
C VAL A 357 43.64 -24.06 -41.31
N GLN A 358 44.52 -23.06 -41.21
CA GLN A 358 44.15 -21.75 -40.69
C GLN A 358 43.09 -21.04 -41.57
N LYS A 359 43.14 -21.21 -42.90
CA LYS A 359 42.13 -20.67 -43.81
C LYS A 359 40.79 -21.38 -43.64
N GLU A 360 40.79 -22.70 -43.49
CA GLU A 360 39.58 -23.50 -43.26
C GLU A 360 38.93 -23.17 -41.92
N GLU A 361 39.71 -23.06 -40.84
CA GLU A 361 39.22 -22.62 -39.53
C GLU A 361 38.62 -21.21 -39.57
N LYS A 362 39.24 -20.28 -40.31
CA LYS A 362 38.67 -18.93 -40.48
C LYS A 362 37.36 -18.97 -41.25
N LYS A 363 37.24 -19.82 -42.27
CA LYS A 363 36.00 -20.01 -43.03
C LYS A 363 34.90 -20.62 -42.16
N SER A 364 35.20 -21.68 -41.40
CA SER A 364 34.22 -22.33 -40.53
C SER A 364 33.74 -21.39 -39.40
N ARG A 365 34.65 -20.63 -38.78
CA ARG A 365 34.28 -19.60 -37.79
C ARG A 365 33.35 -18.54 -38.37
N ARG A 366 33.62 -18.05 -39.59
CA ARG A 366 32.74 -17.09 -40.26
C ARG A 366 31.35 -17.66 -40.51
N LEU A 367 31.26 -18.89 -41.02
CA LEU A 367 29.97 -19.54 -41.27
C LEU A 367 29.17 -19.75 -39.97
N LEU A 368 29.83 -20.12 -38.88
CA LEU A 368 29.16 -20.26 -37.58
C LEU A 368 28.62 -18.92 -37.08
N LEU A 369 29.42 -17.85 -37.17
CA LEU A 369 28.96 -16.51 -36.79
C LEU A 369 27.79 -16.03 -37.66
N GLU A 370 27.84 -16.26 -38.98
CA GLU A 370 26.73 -15.94 -39.89
C GLU A 370 25.45 -16.70 -39.52
N GLN A 371 25.56 -17.97 -39.12
CA GLN A 371 24.42 -18.76 -38.64
C GLN A 371 23.88 -18.24 -37.31
N GLU A 372 24.75 -17.90 -36.35
CA GLU A 372 24.37 -17.31 -35.06
C GLU A 372 23.68 -15.96 -35.24
N GLU A 373 24.21 -15.10 -36.11
CA GLU A 373 23.62 -13.81 -36.47
C GLU A 373 22.27 -13.98 -37.17
N ALA A 374 22.13 -14.95 -38.07
CA ALA A 374 20.85 -15.25 -38.72
C ALA A 374 19.80 -15.75 -37.73
N VAL A 375 20.18 -16.63 -36.80
CA VAL A 375 19.29 -17.10 -35.71
C VAL A 375 18.90 -15.93 -34.80
N TYR A 376 19.84 -15.07 -34.46
CA TYR A 376 19.57 -13.87 -33.66
C TYR A 376 18.61 -12.92 -34.38
N ALA A 377 18.86 -12.63 -35.65
CA ALA A 377 17.99 -11.78 -36.47
C ALA A 377 16.58 -12.36 -36.59
N HIS A 378 16.44 -13.69 -36.75
CA HIS A 378 15.15 -14.35 -36.78
C HIS A 378 14.40 -14.22 -35.43
N LYS A 379 15.08 -14.47 -34.30
CA LYS A 379 14.50 -14.29 -32.95
C LYS A 379 14.08 -12.85 -32.72
N PHE A 380 14.90 -11.88 -33.10
CA PHE A 380 14.60 -10.46 -32.98
C PHE A 380 13.38 -10.07 -33.82
N LYS A 381 13.30 -10.55 -35.07
CA LYS A 381 12.15 -10.32 -35.95
C LYS A 381 10.87 -10.92 -35.38
N ALA A 382 10.93 -12.13 -34.82
CA ALA A 382 9.79 -12.76 -34.17
C ALA A 382 9.31 -11.96 -32.94
N ALA A 383 10.23 -11.59 -32.05
CA ALA A 383 9.91 -10.77 -30.88
C ALA A 383 9.33 -9.39 -31.25
N PHE A 384 9.82 -8.80 -32.34
CA PHE A 384 9.26 -7.55 -32.87
C PHE A 384 7.83 -7.75 -33.39
N GLN A 385 7.55 -8.85 -34.09
CA GLN A 385 6.21 -9.18 -34.56
C GLN A 385 5.24 -9.46 -33.41
N GLU A 386 5.67 -10.20 -32.38
CA GLU A 386 4.89 -10.42 -31.16
C GLU A 386 4.55 -9.09 -30.48
N TRP A 387 5.55 -8.23 -30.28
CA TRP A 387 5.32 -6.89 -29.71
C TRP A 387 4.36 -6.06 -30.56
N GLN A 388 4.47 -6.10 -31.90
CA GLN A 388 3.53 -5.41 -32.78
C GLN A 388 2.09 -5.95 -32.61
N GLN A 389 1.92 -7.26 -32.49
CA GLN A 389 0.61 -7.88 -32.23
C GLN A 389 0.05 -7.42 -30.88
N GLU A 390 0.86 -7.43 -29.81
CA GLU A 390 0.45 -6.93 -28.49
C GLU A 390 0.00 -5.46 -28.54
N GLN A 391 0.69 -4.61 -29.31
CA GLN A 391 0.30 -3.21 -29.49
C GLN A 391 -1.04 -3.07 -30.23
N VAL A 392 -1.30 -3.90 -31.25
CA VAL A 392 -2.59 -3.91 -31.96
C VAL A 392 -3.70 -4.39 -31.02
N GLU A 393 -3.49 -5.49 -30.30
CA GLU A 393 -4.48 -6.00 -29.34
C GLU A 393 -4.77 -5.00 -28.22
N ALA A 394 -3.75 -4.31 -27.70
CA ALA A 394 -3.93 -3.27 -26.69
C ALA A 394 -4.78 -2.11 -27.22
N LYS A 395 -4.53 -1.67 -28.46
CA LYS A 395 -5.36 -0.65 -29.13
C LYS A 395 -6.79 -1.13 -29.33
N ASP A 396 -6.98 -2.37 -29.75
CA ASP A 396 -8.31 -2.95 -29.96
C ASP A 396 -9.10 -3.08 -28.66
N LYS A 397 -8.44 -3.47 -27.56
CA LYS A 397 -9.04 -3.50 -26.20
C LYS A 397 -9.45 -2.10 -25.72
N VAL A 398 -8.67 -1.07 -26.05
CA VAL A 398 -9.04 0.32 -25.72
C VAL A 398 -10.21 0.78 -26.60
N GLN A 399 -10.20 0.47 -27.90
CA GLN A 399 -11.30 0.80 -28.81
C GLN A 399 -12.60 0.10 -28.42
N SER A 400 -12.56 -1.18 -28.03
CA SER A 400 -13.75 -1.92 -27.59
C SER A 400 -14.34 -1.31 -26.31
N ARG A 401 -13.51 -1.03 -25.31
CA ARG A 401 -13.93 -0.31 -24.08
C ARG A 401 -14.54 1.04 -24.40
N ASN A 402 -13.91 1.82 -25.28
CA ASN A 402 -14.46 3.12 -25.68
C ASN A 402 -15.81 3.00 -26.39
N ARG A 403 -16.01 1.97 -27.24
CA ARG A 403 -17.31 1.68 -27.85
C ARG A 403 -18.36 1.28 -26.80
N GLU A 404 -17.99 0.48 -25.80
CA GLU A 404 -18.87 0.11 -24.69
C GLU A 404 -19.26 1.34 -23.85
N TYR A 405 -18.31 2.19 -23.49
CA TYR A 405 -18.59 3.45 -22.80
C TYR A 405 -19.49 4.36 -23.62
N GLN A 406 -19.25 4.50 -24.93
CA GLN A 406 -20.12 5.29 -25.80
C GLN A 406 -21.54 4.71 -25.86
N LYS A 407 -21.70 3.38 -25.89
CA LYS A 407 -23.03 2.74 -25.82
C LYS A 407 -23.72 3.04 -24.50
N LEU A 408 -23.00 2.93 -23.38
CA LEU A 408 -23.53 3.24 -22.05
C LEU A 408 -23.95 4.71 -21.94
N VAL A 409 -23.12 5.65 -22.40
CA VAL A 409 -23.46 7.08 -22.41
C VAL A 409 -24.68 7.34 -23.29
N ARG A 410 -24.77 6.73 -24.47
CA ARG A 410 -25.97 6.85 -25.33
C ARG A 410 -27.22 6.28 -24.64
N GLN A 411 -27.07 5.20 -23.89
CA GLN A 411 -28.17 4.63 -23.11
C GLN A 411 -28.60 5.58 -21.99
N GLN A 412 -27.67 6.12 -21.21
CA GLN A 412 -27.95 7.12 -20.18
C GLN A 412 -28.63 8.36 -20.78
N MET A 413 -28.14 8.88 -21.90
CA MET A 413 -28.77 10.03 -22.58
C MET A 413 -30.20 9.72 -23.07
N ARG A 414 -30.47 8.48 -23.51
CA ARG A 414 -31.82 8.04 -23.89
C ARG A 414 -32.73 7.92 -22.66
N GLU A 415 -32.23 7.36 -21.57
CA GLU A 415 -32.95 7.25 -20.30
C GLU A 415 -33.25 8.65 -19.73
N ASP A 416 -32.28 9.57 -19.75
CA ASP A 416 -32.45 10.96 -19.36
C ASP A 416 -33.43 11.70 -20.26
N ALA A 417 -33.37 11.50 -21.57
CA ALA A 417 -34.33 12.09 -22.50
C ALA A 417 -35.75 11.56 -22.25
N ALA A 418 -35.90 10.27 -21.95
CA ALA A 418 -37.19 9.68 -21.57
C ALA A 418 -37.69 10.25 -20.23
N ARG A 419 -36.82 10.34 -19.21
CA ARG A 419 -37.15 10.97 -17.92
C ARG A 419 -37.58 12.41 -18.09
N ARG A 420 -36.83 13.23 -18.83
CA ARG A 420 -37.20 14.62 -19.12
C ARG A 420 -38.50 14.73 -19.92
N ALA A 421 -38.71 13.90 -20.94
CA ALA A 421 -39.96 13.90 -21.68
C ALA A 421 -41.17 13.55 -20.78
N ASP A 422 -40.98 12.68 -19.78
CA ASP A 422 -42.01 12.30 -18.82
C ASP A 422 -42.20 13.35 -17.70
N GLU A 423 -41.12 13.96 -17.19
CA GLU A 423 -41.12 14.96 -16.11
C GLU A 423 -41.51 16.38 -16.61
N ASP A 424 -41.00 16.82 -17.77
CA ASP A 424 -41.29 18.14 -18.36
C ASP A 424 -42.69 18.23 -18.99
N LYS A 425 -43.37 17.10 -19.25
CA LYS A 425 -44.73 17.14 -19.84
C LYS A 425 -45.72 17.90 -18.95
N TYR A 426 -45.51 17.89 -17.63
CA TYR A 426 -46.38 18.55 -16.67
C TYR A 426 -45.64 19.41 -15.64
N GLY A 427 -44.30 19.28 -15.50
CA GLY A 427 -43.48 20.11 -14.61
C GLY A 427 -43.78 19.95 -13.11
N MET A 428 -44.60 18.96 -12.76
CA MET A 428 -44.98 18.58 -11.40
C MET A 428 -45.21 17.06 -11.36
N THR A 429 -44.71 16.43 -10.30
CA THR A 429 -44.98 15.02 -10.00
C THR A 429 -46.44 14.82 -9.54
N LEU A 430 -46.96 13.59 -9.63
CA LEU A 430 -48.34 13.28 -9.17
C LEU A 430 -48.55 13.68 -7.71
N VAL A 431 -47.52 13.54 -6.87
CA VAL A 431 -47.54 13.91 -5.45
C VAL A 431 -47.65 15.42 -5.27
N GLU A 432 -46.90 16.21 -6.05
CA GLU A 432 -46.99 17.67 -6.03
C GLU A 432 -48.34 18.17 -6.58
N ALA A 433 -48.87 17.50 -7.60
CA ALA A 433 -50.20 17.80 -8.14
C ALA A 433 -51.33 17.46 -7.14
N GLU A 434 -51.20 16.37 -6.38
CA GLU A 434 -52.10 16.01 -5.28
C GLU A 434 -52.03 17.04 -4.13
N LEU A 435 -50.83 17.46 -3.74
CA LEU A 435 -50.63 18.51 -2.72
C LEU A 435 -51.21 19.87 -3.16
N ASN A 436 -51.06 20.20 -4.44
CA ASN A 436 -51.56 21.46 -5.02
C ASN A 436 -53.00 21.38 -5.55
N ALA A 437 -53.73 20.30 -5.32
CA ALA A 437 -55.06 20.05 -5.91
C ALA A 437 -56.06 21.19 -5.68
N LYS A 438 -56.05 21.83 -4.50
CA LYS A 438 -56.93 22.97 -4.18
C LYS A 438 -56.59 24.23 -4.99
N LEU A 439 -55.32 24.43 -5.31
CA LEU A 439 -54.82 25.55 -6.11
C LEU A 439 -55.12 25.32 -7.59
N LEU A 440 -54.94 24.09 -8.06
CA LEU A 440 -55.28 23.65 -9.42
C LEU A 440 -56.78 23.72 -9.71
N GLN A 441 -57.63 23.36 -8.75
CA GLN A 441 -59.10 23.50 -8.86
C GLN A 441 -59.52 24.97 -9.00
N LYS A 442 -58.88 25.89 -8.28
CA LYS A 442 -59.12 27.35 -8.44
C LYS A 442 -58.68 27.87 -9.80
N ALA A 443 -57.68 27.25 -10.42
CA ALA A 443 -57.22 27.56 -11.77
C ALA A 443 -58.06 26.87 -12.88
N GLY A 444 -59.09 26.09 -12.52
CA GLY A 444 -60.01 25.45 -13.47
C GLY A 444 -59.66 24.01 -13.86
N ILE A 445 -58.66 23.38 -13.20
CA ILE A 445 -58.28 21.98 -13.46
C ILE A 445 -58.92 21.11 -12.37
N ALA A 446 -59.96 20.34 -12.75
CA ALA A 446 -60.78 19.58 -11.81
C ALA A 446 -60.05 18.38 -11.18
N SER A 447 -59.12 17.75 -11.91
CA SER A 447 -58.28 16.66 -11.42
C SER A 447 -56.93 16.62 -12.17
N PRO A 448 -55.86 16.09 -11.55
CA PRO A 448 -54.58 15.88 -12.23
C PRO A 448 -54.76 14.98 -13.46
N PRO A 449 -54.12 15.30 -14.61
CA PRO A 449 -54.10 14.45 -15.80
C PRO A 449 -53.69 13.00 -15.47
N LYS A 450 -54.44 12.02 -16.01
CA LYS A 450 -54.24 10.58 -15.75
C LYS A 450 -52.87 10.04 -16.17
N ASP A 451 -52.18 10.78 -17.03
CA ASP A 451 -50.89 10.39 -17.59
C ASP A 451 -49.70 10.81 -16.71
N ILE A 452 -49.93 11.60 -15.66
CA ILE A 452 -48.88 12.00 -14.71
C ILE A 452 -48.47 10.75 -13.91
N ARG A 453 -47.17 10.47 -13.83
CA ARG A 453 -46.63 9.35 -13.05
C ARG A 453 -46.33 9.76 -11.61
N ARG A 454 -46.52 8.81 -10.68
CA ARG A 454 -46.16 8.94 -9.27
C ARG A 454 -44.63 8.93 -9.19
N GLY A 455 -44.03 10.11 -9.08
CA GLY A 455 -42.59 10.24 -8.85
C GLY A 455 -42.21 9.54 -7.56
N TYR A 456 -41.03 8.90 -7.54
CA TYR A 456 -40.45 8.25 -6.37
C TYR A 456 -39.81 9.26 -5.42
#